data_AF-A0A435SZH6-F1
#
_entry.id   AF-A0A435SZH6-F1
#
_cell.length_a   1.000
_cell.length_b   1.000
_cell.length_c   1.000
_cell.angle_alpha   90.00
_cell.angle_beta   90.00
_cell.angle_gamma   90.00
#
_symmetry.space_group_name_H-M   'P 1'
#
loop_
_entity.id
_entity.type
_entity.pdbx_description
1 polymer ?
#
loop_
_entity_poly.entity_id
_entity_poly.type
_entity_poly.pdbx_seq_one_letter_code
_entity_poly.pdbx_strand_id
1 'polypeptide(L)'
;GRLAAGCIGILDPGLIVLGGGVGRNPLMTENVERVAAELAWPTRIAVSSLGDDGTALGAVKLAVDYTLGLMLREGRHPAVVLPPTSNVEP
;
A
#
# COMPACT_ATOMS: atom_id res chain seq x y z
N GLY A 1 -2.64 7.52 13.68
CA GLY A 1 -3.75 7.20 14.61
C GLY A 1 -5.09 7.39 13.92
N ARG A 2 -5.68 8.58 14.00
CA ARG A 2 -7.05 8.85 13.50
C ARG A 2 -7.28 8.50 12.02
N LEU A 3 -6.34 8.83 11.13
CA LEU A 3 -6.43 8.43 9.72
C LEU A 3 -6.48 6.90 9.58
N ALA A 4 -5.61 6.19 10.31
CA ALA A 4 -5.60 4.73 10.32
C ALA A 4 -6.94 4.16 10.83
N ALA A 5 -7.50 4.72 11.91
CA ALA A 5 -8.82 4.33 12.41
C ALA A 5 -9.94 4.54 11.38
N GLY A 6 -9.90 5.65 10.64
CA GLY A 6 -10.83 5.89 9.53
C GLY A 6 -10.68 4.87 8.40
N CYS A 7 -9.44 4.53 8.02
CA CYS A 7 -9.17 3.49 7.03
C CYS A 7 -9.65 2.11 7.51
N ILE A 8 -9.46 1.78 8.79
CA ILE A 8 -10.00 0.55 9.40
C ILE A 8 -11.52 0.53 9.24
N GLY A 9 -12.19 1.61 9.65
CA GLY A 9 -13.64 1.75 9.59
C GLY A 9 -14.23 1.58 8.19
N ILE A 10 -13.54 2.06 7.15
CA ILE A 10 -14.04 2.05 5.76
C ILE A 10 -13.64 0.78 5.00
N LEU A 11 -12.40 0.32 5.17
CA LEU A 11 -11.79 -0.71 4.31
C LEU A 11 -11.73 -2.09 4.96
N ASP A 12 -11.78 -2.17 6.30
CA ASP A 12 -11.54 -3.39 7.08
C ASP A 12 -10.31 -4.22 6.62
N PRO A 13 -9.09 -3.63 6.60
CA PRO A 13 -7.97 -4.25 5.90
C PRO A 13 -7.31 -5.41 6.67
N GLY A 14 -7.64 -5.63 7.95
CA GLY A 14 -6.97 -6.58 8.85
C GLY A 14 -5.50 -6.24 9.19
N LEU A 15 -4.80 -5.51 8.31
CA LEU A 15 -3.43 -5.04 8.44
C LEU A 15 -3.27 -3.62 7.87
N ILE A 16 -2.59 -2.75 8.61
CA ILE A 16 -2.06 -1.48 8.12
C ILE A 16 -0.54 -1.56 8.11
N VAL A 17 0.07 -1.21 6.98
CA VAL A 17 1.53 -1.11 6.84
C VAL A 17 1.93 0.36 6.73
N LEU A 18 2.77 0.82 7.66
CA LEU A 18 3.34 2.17 7.67
C LEU A 18 4.62 2.19 6.84
N GLY A 19 4.65 3.03 5.81
CA GLY A 19 5.81 3.28 4.95
C GLY A 19 6.45 4.65 5.20
N GLY A 20 7.54 4.90 4.47
CA GLY A 20 8.27 6.17 4.50
C GLY A 20 9.09 6.39 5.79
N GLY A 21 9.94 7.41 5.79
CA GLY A 21 10.85 7.69 6.91
C GLY A 21 10.13 7.98 8.23
N VAL A 22 8.97 8.64 8.18
CA VAL A 22 8.17 8.97 9.39
C VAL A 22 7.50 7.73 9.98
N GLY A 23 6.99 6.82 9.13
CA GLY A 23 6.33 5.59 9.57
C GLY A 23 7.29 4.58 10.20
N ARG A 24 8.61 4.76 10.03
CA ARG A 24 9.66 3.95 10.66
C ARG A 24 10.10 4.48 12.03
N ASN A 25 9.62 5.66 12.44
CA ASN A 25 9.94 6.22 13.76
C ASN A 25 9.12 5.48 14.85
N PRO A 26 9.75 4.79 15.82
CA PRO A 26 9.05 4.02 16.85
C PRO A 26 8.03 4.83 17.63
N LEU A 27 8.34 6.09 17.97
CA LEU A 27 7.43 6.98 18.70
C LEU A 27 6.17 7.30 17.88
N MET A 28 6.28 7.33 16.55
CA MET A 28 5.13 7.50 15.67
C MET A 28 4.33 6.22 15.60
N THR A 29 4.96 5.07 15.37
CA THR A 29 4.28 3.77 15.27
C THR A 29 3.48 3.45 16.53
N GLU A 30 4.08 3.60 17.72
CA GLU A 30 3.40 3.39 19.00
C GLU A 30 2.17 4.31 19.16
N ASN A 31 2.31 5.58 18.76
CA ASN A 31 1.19 6.52 18.85
C ASN A 31 0.10 6.23 17.80
N VAL A 32 0.47 5.74 16.62
CA VAL A 32 -0.50 5.28 15.61
C VAL A 32 -1.28 4.09 16.14
N GLU A 33 -0.60 3.10 16.71
CA GLU A 33 -1.17 1.90 17.34
C GLU A 33 -2.14 2.26 18.46
N ARG A 34 -1.69 3.06 19.43
CA ARG A 34 -2.51 3.49 20.56
C ARG A 34 -3.79 4.17 20.11
N VAL A 35 -3.68 5.18 19.25
CA VAL A 35 -4.85 5.96 18.79
C VAL A 35 -5.77 5.12 17.90
N ALA A 36 -5.24 4.18 17.12
CA ALA A 36 -6.07 3.30 16.31
C ALA A 36 -6.84 2.30 17.19
N ALA A 37 -6.20 1.73 18.21
CA ALA A 37 -6.82 0.81 19.16
C ALA A 37 -7.90 1.49 20.03
N GLU A 38 -7.76 2.79 20.32
CA GLU A 38 -8.78 3.58 21.02
C GLU A 38 -10.04 3.85 20.17
N LEU A 39 -9.92 3.84 18.83
CA LEU A 39 -10.94 4.37 17.92
C LEU A 39 -11.54 3.34 16.96
N ALA A 40 -10.92 2.17 16.82
CA ALA A 40 -11.33 1.15 15.85
C ALA A 40 -11.15 -0.28 16.41
N TRP A 41 -11.68 -1.27 15.70
CA TRP A 41 -11.51 -2.68 16.07
C TRP A 41 -10.06 -3.16 15.87
N PRO A 42 -9.66 -4.28 16.52
CA PRO A 42 -8.29 -4.78 16.46
C PRO A 42 -7.80 -4.99 15.03
N THR A 43 -6.80 -4.21 14.63
CA THR A 43 -6.15 -4.29 13.32
C THR A 43 -4.64 -4.31 13.54
N ARG A 44 -3.92 -5.21 12.88
CA ARG A 44 -2.46 -5.25 13.00
C ARG A 44 -1.88 -4.00 12.36
N ILE A 45 -0.99 -3.31 13.06
CA ILE A 45 -0.18 -2.23 12.48
C ILE A 45 1.26 -2.73 12.42
N ALA A 46 1.91 -2.51 11.29
CA ALA A 46 3.29 -2.92 11.07
C ALA A 46 4.05 -1.82 10.33
N VAL A 47 5.36 -1.78 10.52
CA VAL A 47 6.25 -0.93 9.73
C VAL A 47 6.77 -1.74 8.54
N SER A 48 6.79 -1.14 7.36
CA SER A 48 7.34 -1.80 6.16
C SER A 48 8.81 -2.20 6.35
N SER A 49 9.14 -3.45 6.05
CA SER A 49 10.52 -3.95 6.06
C SER A 49 11.31 -3.62 4.80
N LEU A 50 10.67 -3.07 3.76
CA LEU A 50 11.31 -2.75 2.49
C LEU A 50 12.18 -1.50 2.54
N GLY A 51 12.07 -0.72 3.63
CA GLY A 51 12.87 0.49 3.83
C GLY A 51 12.72 1.48 2.67
N ASP A 52 13.85 2.04 2.26
CA ASP A 52 13.90 3.13 1.28
C ASP A 52 13.70 2.61 -0.16
N ASP A 53 13.93 1.31 -0.38
CA ASP A 53 13.73 0.65 -1.67
C ASP A 53 12.26 0.28 -1.94
N GLY A 54 11.38 0.40 -0.95
CA GLY A 54 10.00 -0.08 -1.05
C GLY A 54 9.22 0.50 -2.22
N THR A 55 9.43 1.78 -2.54
CA THR A 55 8.79 2.43 -3.69
C THR A 55 9.34 1.89 -5.01
N ALA A 56 10.67 1.76 -5.13
CA ALA A 56 11.29 1.25 -6.35
C ALA A 56 10.92 -0.21 -6.61
N LEU A 57 10.95 -1.04 -5.57
CA LEU A 57 10.52 -2.45 -5.63
C LEU A 57 9.04 -2.57 -5.99
N GLY A 58 8.18 -1.72 -5.43
CA GLY A 58 6.76 -1.66 -5.80
C GLY A 58 6.55 -1.31 -7.26
N ALA A 59 7.28 -0.32 -7.79
CA ALA A 59 7.21 0.07 -9.20
C ALA A 59 7.66 -1.07 -10.12
N VAL A 60 8.77 -1.73 -9.81
CA VAL A 60 9.26 -2.88 -10.58
C VAL A 60 8.24 -4.02 -10.54
N LYS A 61 7.69 -4.35 -9.37
CA LYS A 61 6.66 -5.38 -9.24
C LYS A 61 5.43 -5.06 -10.10
N LEU A 62 4.92 -3.83 -10.04
CA LEU A 62 3.78 -3.41 -10.85
C LEU A 62 4.06 -3.52 -12.36
N ALA A 63 5.27 -3.16 -12.80
CA ALA A 63 5.69 -3.29 -14.20
C ALA A 63 5.74 -4.76 -14.65
N VAL A 64 6.30 -5.64 -13.81
CA VAL A 64 6.37 -7.09 -14.09
C VAL A 64 4.97 -7.72 -14.12
N ASP A 65 4.15 -7.46 -13.10
CA ASP A 65 2.78 -7.97 -13.01
C ASP A 65 1.96 -7.52 -14.23
N TYR A 66 2.17 -6.28 -14.70
CA TYR A 66 1.55 -5.76 -15.90
C TYR A 66 1.98 -6.50 -17.17
N THR A 67 3.29 -6.60 -17.43
CA THR A 67 3.81 -7.28 -18.62
C THR A 67 3.38 -8.74 -18.64
N LEU A 68 3.38 -9.42 -17.50
CA LEU A 68 2.95 -10.80 -17.40
C LEU A 68 1.45 -10.95 -17.71
N GLY A 69 0.61 -10.08 -17.17
CA GLY A 69 -0.82 -10.05 -17.49
C GLY A 69 -1.10 -9.86 -18.98
N LEU A 70 -0.32 -9.01 -19.67
CA LEU A 70 -0.41 -8.87 -21.13
C LEU A 70 -0.02 -10.15 -21.88
N MET A 71 1.10 -10.77 -21.48
CA MET A 71 1.61 -11.99 -22.14
C MET A 71 0.68 -13.19 -21.95
N LEU A 72 0.09 -13.32 -20.76
CA LEU A 72 -0.80 -14.42 -20.41
C LEU A 72 -2.26 -14.18 -20.82
N ARG A 73 -2.58 -12.99 -21.34
CA ARG A 73 -3.96 -12.54 -21.64
C ARG A 73 -4.87 -12.65 -20.41
N GLU A 74 -4.32 -12.43 -19.23
CA GLU A 74 -5.03 -12.45 -17.96
C GLU A 74 -5.68 -11.08 -17.69
N GLY A 75 -6.72 -11.06 -16.86
CA GLY A 75 -7.33 -9.83 -16.40
C GLY A 75 -6.31 -8.94 -15.69
N ARG A 76 -6.36 -7.62 -15.92
CA ARG A 76 -5.43 -6.66 -15.31
C ARG A 76 -5.50 -6.70 -13.79
N HIS A 77 -4.33 -6.67 -13.14
CA HIS A 77 -4.28 -6.53 -11.69
C HIS A 77 -4.84 -5.14 -11.28
N PRO A 78 -5.77 -5.06 -10.32
CA PRO A 78 -6.47 -3.82 -9.97
C PRO A 78 -5.56 -2.72 -9.41
N ALA A 79 -4.36 -3.08 -8.94
CA ALA A 79 -3.34 -2.14 -8.50
C ALA A 79 -2.62 -1.40 -9.66
N VAL A 80 -2.86 -1.79 -10.91
CA VAL A 80 -2.28 -1.13 -12.09
C VAL A 80 -3.32 -0.21 -12.72
N VAL A 81 -3.24 1.09 -12.40
CA VAL A 81 -4.03 2.14 -13.07
C VAL A 81 -3.17 2.79 -14.13
N LEU A 82 -3.51 2.61 -15.40
CA LEU A 82 -2.87 3.28 -16.53
C LEU A 82 -3.79 4.32 -17.16
N PRO A 83 -3.25 5.43 -17.67
CA PRO A 83 -3.99 6.28 -18.60
C PRO A 83 -4.40 5.48 -19.85
N PRO A 84 -5.50 5.86 -20.53
CA PRO A 84 -5.98 5.15 -21.71
C PRO A 84 -4.89 5.08 -22.78
N THR A 85 -4.80 3.93 -23.45
CA THR A 85 -3.91 3.72 -24.60
C THR A 85 -4.46 4.48 -25.81
N SER A 86 -4.31 5.79 -25.82
CA SER A 86 -4.47 6.62 -27.00
C SER A 86 -3.22 7.46 -27.15
N ASN A 87 -2.50 7.26 -28.26
CA ASN A 87 -1.35 8.01 -28.77
C ASN A 87 0.05 7.56 -28.28
N VAL A 88 0.36 6.27 -28.44
CA VAL A 88 1.72 5.89 -28.86
C VAL A 88 1.59 5.40 -30.30
N GLU A 89 1.63 6.34 -31.25
CA GLU A 89 1.94 6.02 -32.64
C GLU A 89 3.43 5.64 -32.76
N PRO A 90 3.78 4.78 -33.74
CA PRO A 90 5.11 4.19 -33.88
C PRO A 90 6.24 5.21 -34.15
#